data_AF-A0A8D0GBN1-F1
#
_entry.id   AF-A0A8D0GBN1-F1
#
_cell.length_a   1.000
_cell.length_b   1.000
_cell.length_c   1.000
_cell.angle_alpha   90.00
_cell.angle_beta   90.00
_cell.angle_gamma   90.00
#
_symmetry.space_group_name_H-M   'P 1'
#
loop_
_entity.id
_entity.type
_entity.pdbx_description
1 polymer ?
#
loop_
_entity_poly.entity_id
_entity_poly.type
_entity_poly.pdbx_seq_one_letter_code
_entity_poly.pdbx_strand_id
1 'polypeptide(L)' 'MGLLSQGSPLSWEETKRHAEHVRRHGILQFLHIYRAVRERHKDVLKWGDEVILRGFLFLKKNLFNY' A
#
# COMPACT_ATOMS: atom_id res chain seq x y z
N MET A 1 5.50 5.82 7.96
CA MET A 1 4.24 5.17 7.54
C MET A 1 3.22 5.23 8.67
N GLY A 2 1.92 5.32 8.35
CA GLY A 2 0.83 5.18 9.32
C GLY A 2 0.32 3.73 9.41
N LEU A 3 -0.51 3.43 10.41
CA LEU A 3 -1.23 2.15 10.48
C LEU A 3 -2.35 2.12 9.42
N LEU A 4 -2.63 0.94 8.87
CA LEU A 4 -3.73 0.75 7.93
C LEU A 4 -5.08 1.00 8.63
N SER A 5 -6.01 1.62 7.93
CA SER A 5 -7.39 1.74 8.40
C SER A 5 -8.10 0.38 8.32
N GLN A 6 -8.98 0.11 9.29
CA GLN A 6 -9.80 -1.10 9.29
C GLN A 6 -10.92 -0.99 8.26
N GLY A 7 -11.19 -2.07 7.52
CA GLY A 7 -12.28 -2.16 6.55
C GLY A 7 -12.76 -3.60 6.36
N SER A 8 -13.82 -3.77 5.57
CA SER A 8 -14.40 -5.07 5.21
C SER A 8 -14.00 -5.44 3.78
N PRO A 9 -13.04 -6.36 3.57
CA PRO A 9 -12.64 -6.76 2.22
C PRO A 9 -13.75 -7.55 1.54
N LEU A 10 -13.95 -7.28 0.25
CA LEU A 10 -14.85 -8.03 -0.61
C LEU A 10 -14.17 -9.32 -1.10
N SER A 11 -14.97 -10.35 -1.35
CA SER A 11 -14.51 -11.54 -2.07
C SER A 11 -14.14 -11.20 -3.52
N TRP A 12 -13.45 -12.11 -4.19
CA TRP A 12 -13.09 -11.92 -5.60
C TRP A 12 -14.33 -11.73 -6.51
N GLU A 13 -15.38 -12.52 -6.30
CA GLU A 13 -16.60 -12.47 -7.12
C GLU A 13 -17.33 -11.13 -6.97
N GLU A 14 -17.40 -10.61 -5.74
CA GLU A 14 -17.97 -9.29 -5.45
C GLU A 14 -17.08 -8.18 -6.04
N THR A 15 -15.76 -8.26 -5.82
CA THR A 15 -14.80 -7.27 -6.32
C THR A 15 -14.85 -7.17 -7.85
N LYS A 16 -14.96 -8.29 -8.56
CA LYS A 16 -15.01 -8.33 -10.03
C LYS A 16 -16.21 -7.56 -10.58
N ARG A 17 -17.35 -7.56 -9.89
CA ARG A 17 -18.54 -6.79 -10.28
C ARG A 17 -18.30 -5.28 -10.23
N HIS A 18 -17.41 -4.83 -9.34
CA HIS A 18 -17.05 -3.41 -9.16
C HIS A 18 -15.83 -2.97 -9.97
N ALA A 19 -15.15 -3.87 -10.68
CA ALA A 19 -13.89 -3.57 -11.37
C ALA A 19 -14.03 -2.42 -12.39
N GLU A 20 -15.14 -2.36 -13.13
CA GLU A 20 -15.40 -1.28 -14.10
C GLU A 20 -15.53 0.07 -13.38
N HIS A 21 -16.32 0.10 -12.31
CA HIS A 21 -16.53 1.30 -11.49
C HIS A 21 -15.21 1.82 -10.91
N VAL A 22 -14.41 0.93 -10.30
CA VAL A 22 -13.09 1.29 -9.74
C VAL A 22 -12.18 1.86 -10.81
N ARG A 23 -12.13 1.25 -12.00
CA ARG A 23 -11.32 1.74 -13.12
C ARG A 23 -11.78 3.13 -13.57
N ARG A 24 -13.07 3.33 -13.82
CA ARG A 24 -13.62 4.61 -14.29
C ARG A 24 -13.35 5.73 -13.28
N HIS A 25 -13.63 5.49 -12.00
CA HIS A 25 -13.40 6.46 -10.95
C HIS A 25 -11.90 6.70 -10.68
N GLY A 26 -11.06 5.68 -10.82
CA GLY A 26 -9.60 5.82 -10.74
C GLY A 26 -9.03 6.75 -11.82
N ILE A 27 -9.51 6.64 -13.06
CA ILE A 27 -9.11 7.56 -14.15
C ILE A 27 -9.55 8.99 -13.84
N LEU A 28 -10.76 9.19 -13.32
CA LEU A 28 -11.25 10.52 -12.94
C LEU A 28 -10.41 11.13 -11.81
N GLN A 29 -10.08 10.34 -10.77
CA GLN A 29 -9.20 10.77 -9.68
C GLN A 29 -7.82 11.15 -10.19
N PHE A 30 -7.23 10.33 -11.06
CA PHE A 30 -5.96 10.62 -11.69
C PHE A 30 -5.99 11.95 -12.46
N LEU A 31 -7.02 12.15 -13.30
CA LEU A 31 -7.18 13.40 -14.05
C LEU A 31 -7.29 14.59 -13.09
N HIS A 32 -8.11 14.50 -12.03
CA HIS A 32 -8.25 15.58 -11.05
C HIS A 32 -6.93 15.93 -10.36
N ILE A 33 -6.18 14.93 -9.91
CA ILE A 33 -4.86 15.14 -9.28
C ILE A 33 -3.92 15.81 -10.29
N TYR A 34 -3.84 15.29 -11.51
CA TYR A 34 -3.00 15.87 -12.56
C TYR A 34 -3.38 17.32 -12.86
N ARG A 35 -4.67 17.64 -13.00
CA ARG A 35 -5.11 19.04 -13.19
C ARG A 35 -4.71 19.94 -12.02
N ALA A 36 -4.83 19.45 -10.79
CA ALA A 36 -4.52 20.20 -9.58
C ALA A 36 -3.01 20.47 -9.39
N VAL A 37 -2.14 19.55 -9.83
CA VAL A 37 -0.69 19.64 -9.55
C VAL A 37 0.17 19.99 -10.77
N ARG A 38 -0.40 20.11 -11.98
CA ARG A 38 0.41 20.31 -13.21
C ARG A 38 1.27 21.58 -13.20
N GLU A 39 0.79 22.65 -12.55
CA GLU A 39 1.46 23.96 -12.50
C GLU A 39 2.40 24.06 -11.29
N ARG A 40 2.58 22.96 -10.54
CA ARG A 40 3.48 22.93 -9.39
C ARG A 40 4.92 22.91 -9.89
N HIS A 41 5.68 23.93 -9.49
CA HIS A 41 7.09 24.08 -9.83
C HIS A 41 7.93 24.34 -8.57
N LYS A 42 9.25 24.17 -8.68
CA LYS A 42 10.24 24.42 -7.60
C LYS A 42 10.10 23.48 -6.39
N ASP A 43 9.68 22.24 -6.60
CA ASP A 43 9.75 21.22 -5.55
C ASP A 43 11.20 20.85 -5.26
N VAL A 44 11.53 20.79 -3.96
CA VAL A 44 12.81 20.31 -3.48
C VAL A 44 12.85 18.78 -3.59
N LEU A 45 14.01 18.21 -3.94
CA LEU A 45 14.22 16.77 -3.94
C LEU A 45 14.04 16.20 -2.52
N LYS A 46 12.93 15.53 -2.28
CA LYS A 46 12.66 14.75 -1.06
C LYS A 46 12.86 13.27 -1.36
N TRP A 47 13.57 12.56 -0.49
CA TRP A 47 13.88 11.14 -0.65
C TRP A 47 13.80 10.43 0.71
N GLY A 48 13.68 9.10 0.68
CA GLY A 48 13.68 8.22 1.85
C GLY A 48 13.52 6.76 1.42
N ASP A 49 14.01 5.83 2.26
CA ASP A 49 13.98 4.40 1.97
C ASP A 49 12.73 3.71 2.53
N GLU A 50 12.15 2.79 1.76
CA GLU A 50 11.09 1.89 2.22
C GLU A 50 11.67 0.49 2.48
N VAL A 51 11.96 0.18 3.74
CA VAL A 51 12.56 -1.10 4.16
C VAL A 51 11.47 -2.03 4.71
N ILE A 52 11.38 -3.24 4.16
CA ILE A 52 10.49 -4.30 4.65
C ILE A 52 11.33 -5.32 5.42
N LEU A 53 11.01 -5.51 6.70
CA LEU A 53 11.66 -6.51 7.54
C LEU A 53 10.80 -7.78 7.61
N ARG A 54 11.42 -8.93 7.36
CA ARG A 54 10.83 -10.22 7.66
C ARG A 54 11.29 -10.67 9.04
N GLY A 55 10.35 -10.91 9.94
CA GLY A 55 10.66 -11.51 11.24
C GLY A 55 11.25 -12.90 11.06
N PHE A 56 12.35 -13.18 11.76
CA PHE A 56 12.95 -14.51 11.83
C PHE A 56 12.91 -14.98 13.28
N LEU A 57 12.26 -16.12 13.51
CA LEU A 57 12.23 -16.77 14.82
C LEU A 57 13.34 -17.82 14.87
N PHE A 58 14.33 -17.62 15.75
CA PHE A 58 15.35 -18.62 16.02
C PHE A 58 14.98 -19.42 17.27
N LEU A 59 14.76 -20.73 17.12
CA LEU A 59 14.53 -21.64 18.24
C LEU A 59 15.85 -22.32 18.64
N LYS A 60 16.38 -22.01 19.84
CA LYS A 60 17.44 -22.82 20.45
C LYS A 60 16.86 -24.13 20.95
N LYS A 61 17.28 -25.26 20.38
CA LYS A 61 17.12 -26.58 21.02
C LYS A 61 17.99 -26.62 22.27
N ASN A 62 17.40 -26.89 23.42
CA ASN A 62 18.12 -27.15 24.67
C ASN A 62 19.07 -28.34 24.47
N LEU A 63 20.37 -28.03 24.37
CA LEU A 63 21.48 -28.98 24.45
C LEU A 63 21.83 -29.19 25.93
N PHE A 64 20.93 -29.76 26.73
CA PHE A 64 21.27 -30.29 28.05
C PHE A 64 20.30 -31.42 28.39
N ASN A 65 20.63 -32.62 27.91
CA ASN A 65 20.33 -33.86 28.62
C ASN A 65 21.70 -34.44 28.99
N TYR A 66 22.07 -34.27 30.26
CA TYR A 66 23.03 -35.10 30.97
C TYR A 66 22.34 -35.60 32.22
#